data_AF-A0A3A9FF04-F1
#
_entry.id   AF-A0A3A9FF04-F1
#
_cell.length_a   1.000
_cell.length_b   1.000
_cell.length_c   1.000
_cell.angle_alpha   90.00
_cell.angle_beta   90.00
_cell.angle_gamma   90.00
#
_symmetry.space_group_name_H-M   'P 1'
#
loop_
_entity.id
_entity.type
_entity.pdbx_description
1 polymer ?
#
loop_
_entity_poly.entity_id
_entity_poly.type
_entity_poly.pdbx_seq_one_letter_code
_entity_poly.pdbx_strand_id
1 'polypeptide(L)'
;MSYDSCIEADHYFKKLIENKESIEKAWDFISRTINEGLSCENLDLLISLIPYIEEGDGTLAFQYIGESRRILQALHIIKLERKYEKIPFSIHCNTMEELMEKYLLTLFALRRLQFQPSESAVSDAVYFLSQNKLSVFAIYTITQRDLIIPDSVLYEEILRIYTKVWTTADKEMFLSFTKTK
;
A
#
# COMPACT_ATOMS: atom_id res chain seq x y z
N MET A 1 12.10 30.34 3.72
CA MET A 1 11.76 29.48 4.87
C MET A 1 11.18 30.38 5.95
N SER A 2 9.92 30.19 6.33
CA SER A 2 9.29 30.98 7.39
C SER A 2 9.78 30.51 8.75
N TYR A 3 9.81 31.43 9.72
CA TYR A 3 10.16 31.14 11.12
C TYR A 3 9.32 30.00 11.71
N ASP A 4 8.05 29.89 11.29
CA ASP A 4 7.13 28.84 11.72
C ASP A 4 7.59 27.43 11.31
N SER A 5 8.21 27.29 10.13
CA SER A 5 8.72 25.98 9.65
C SER A 5 9.89 25.44 10.48
N CYS A 6 10.68 26.33 11.09
CA CYS A 6 11.78 25.92 11.97
C CYS A 6 11.26 25.43 13.33
N ILE A 7 10.25 26.10 13.89
CA ILE A 7 9.64 25.72 15.17
C ILE A 7 8.93 24.37 15.07
N GLU A 8 8.22 24.13 13.96
CA GLU A 8 7.57 22.83 13.70
C GLU A 8 8.58 21.69 13.56
N ALA A 9 9.70 21.93 12.86
CA ALA A 9 10.77 20.95 12.72
C ALA A 9 11.44 20.63 14.06
N ASP A 10 11.79 21.65 14.85
CA ASP A 10 12.42 21.46 16.16
C ASP A 10 11.51 20.70 17.12
N HIS A 11 10.21 21.01 17.13
CA HIS A 11 9.22 20.28 17.92
C HIS A 11 9.07 18.83 17.45
N TYR A 12 9.09 18.57 16.14
CA TYR A 12 9.06 17.21 15.59
C TYR A 12 10.26 16.38 16.06
N PHE A 13 11.49 16.89 15.89
CA PHE A 13 12.71 16.17 16.26
C PHE A 13 12.83 15.97 17.78
N LYS A 14 12.39 16.96 18.57
CA LYS A 14 12.33 16.82 20.03
C LYS A 14 11.41 15.66 20.43
N LYS A 15 10.18 15.62 19.90
CA LYS A 15 9.25 14.51 20.16
C LYS A 15 9.78 13.16 19.65
N LEU A 16 10.44 13.13 18.50
CA LEU A 16 11.08 11.92 17.97
C LEU A 16 12.11 11.35 18.96
N ILE A 17 12.95 12.21 19.54
CA ILE A 17 13.97 11.80 20.52
C ILE A 17 13.31 11.34 21.82
N GLU A 18 12.33 12.10 22.33
CA GLU A 18 11.62 11.79 23.58
C GLU A 18 10.85 10.46 23.51
N ASN A 19 10.31 10.11 22.35
CA ASN A 19 9.47 8.92 22.16
C ASN A 19 10.21 7.76 21.49
N LYS A 20 11.53 7.83 21.31
CA LYS A 20 12.30 6.85 20.54
C LYS A 20 12.03 5.40 20.96
N GLU A 21 12.08 5.10 22.25
CA GLU A 21 11.86 3.74 22.76
C GLU A 21 10.43 3.25 22.49
N SER A 22 9.43 4.11 22.63
CA SER A 22 8.03 3.78 22.35
C SER A 22 7.80 3.56 20.85
N ILE A 23 8.47 4.33 19.99
CA ILE A 23 8.43 4.16 18.54
C ILE A 23 9.03 2.81 18.14
N GLU A 24 10.20 2.46 18.68
CA GLU A 24 10.86 1.17 18.43
C GLU A 24 9.98 0.00 18.89
N LYS A 25 9.43 0.06 20.12
CA LYS A 25 8.51 -0.97 20.62
C LYS A 25 7.25 -1.14 19.77
N ALA A 26 6.64 -0.03 19.33
CA ALA A 26 5.46 -0.07 18.46
C ALA A 26 5.79 -0.70 17.11
N TRP A 27 6.96 -0.35 16.52
CA TRP A 27 7.41 -0.92 15.26
C TRP A 27 7.76 -2.40 15.35
N ASP A 28 8.43 -2.81 16.43
CA ASP A 28 8.74 -4.21 16.69
C ASP A 28 7.48 -5.05 16.90
N PHE A 29 6.45 -4.49 17.53
CA PHE A 29 5.15 -5.13 17.65
C PHE A 29 4.49 -5.30 16.28
N ILE A 30 4.37 -4.22 15.50
CA ILE A 30 3.80 -4.27 14.14
C ILE A 30 4.53 -5.32 13.28
N SER A 31 5.85 -5.27 13.25
CA SER A 31 6.67 -6.15 12.42
C SER A 31 6.51 -7.61 12.80
N ARG A 32 6.54 -7.94 14.10
CA ARG A 32 6.33 -9.31 14.58
C ARG A 32 4.93 -9.82 14.27
N THR A 33 3.90 -9.02 14.53
CA THR A 33 2.51 -9.40 14.27
C THR A 33 2.24 -9.60 12.77
N ILE A 34 2.87 -8.81 11.89
CA ILE A 34 2.78 -9.02 10.44
C ILE A 34 3.44 -10.33 10.04
N ASN A 35 4.68 -10.59 10.50
CA ASN A 35 5.37 -11.83 10.18
C ASN A 35 4.59 -13.06 10.69
N GLU A 36 4.03 -12.99 11.89
CA GLU A 36 3.15 -14.03 12.43
C GLU A 36 1.89 -14.20 11.58
N GLY A 37 1.21 -13.09 11.25
CA GLY A 37 -0.01 -13.11 10.44
C GLY A 37 0.22 -13.65 9.03
N LEU A 38 1.36 -13.34 8.41
CA LEU A 38 1.72 -13.83 7.08
C LEU A 38 2.12 -15.31 7.11
N SER A 39 3.00 -15.71 8.02
CA SER A 39 3.47 -17.10 8.13
C SER A 39 2.38 -18.11 8.48
N CYS A 40 1.32 -17.67 9.18
CA CYS A 40 0.16 -18.49 9.50
C CYS A 40 -1.06 -18.23 8.59
N GLU A 41 -0.91 -17.43 7.53
CA GLU A 41 -2.02 -17.00 6.65
C GLU A 41 -3.23 -16.41 7.41
N ASN A 42 -2.99 -15.82 8.58
CA ASN A 42 -4.00 -15.31 9.48
C ASN A 42 -4.36 -13.85 9.15
N LEU A 43 -5.32 -13.70 8.23
CA LEU A 43 -5.81 -12.38 7.81
C LEU A 43 -6.51 -11.61 8.94
N ASP A 44 -7.11 -12.27 9.92
CA ASP A 44 -7.70 -11.61 11.11
C ASP A 44 -6.63 -10.89 11.91
N LEU A 45 -5.50 -11.56 12.15
CA LEU A 45 -4.36 -10.99 12.86
C LEU A 45 -3.80 -9.77 12.13
N LEU A 46 -3.63 -9.87 10.81
CA LEU A 46 -3.19 -8.73 9.99
C LEU A 46 -4.16 -7.56 10.08
N ILE A 47 -5.46 -7.80 9.92
CA ILE A 47 -6.49 -6.74 9.96
C ILE A 47 -6.59 -6.12 11.36
N SER A 48 -6.33 -6.88 12.43
CA SER A 48 -6.34 -6.37 13.80
C SER A 48 -5.28 -5.30 14.07
N LEU A 49 -4.23 -5.22 13.26
CA LEU A 49 -3.22 -4.17 13.36
C LEU A 49 -3.71 -2.79 12.90
N ILE A 50 -4.77 -2.72 12.09
CA ILE A 50 -5.31 -1.44 11.60
C ILE A 50 -5.69 -0.52 12.77
N PRO A 51 -6.60 -0.89 13.69
CA PRO A 51 -6.93 -0.04 14.84
C PRO A 51 -5.73 0.20 15.77
N TYR A 52 -4.80 -0.75 15.89
CA TYR A 52 -3.58 -0.55 16.67
C TYR A 52 -2.69 0.58 16.10
N ILE A 53 -2.56 0.65 14.77
CA ILE A 53 -1.76 1.65 14.07
C ILE A 53 -2.48 3.01 14.01
N GLU A 54 -3.80 3.02 13.81
CA GLU A 54 -4.58 4.26 13.61
C GLU A 54 -4.95 4.96 14.93
N GLU A 55 -5.23 4.19 15.98
CA GLU A 55 -5.84 4.70 17.21
C GLU A 55 -5.09 4.26 18.50
N GLY A 56 -4.21 3.26 18.40
CA GLY A 56 -3.47 2.71 19.54
C GLY A 56 -2.01 3.15 19.62
N ASP A 57 -1.20 2.38 20.36
CA ASP A 57 0.23 2.65 20.55
C ASP A 57 1.03 2.63 19.23
N GLY A 58 0.52 1.96 18.20
CA GLY A 58 1.08 1.95 16.85
C GLY A 58 1.08 3.32 16.17
N THR A 59 0.28 4.28 16.67
CA THR A 59 0.21 5.66 16.14
C THR A 59 1.57 6.35 16.18
N LEU A 60 2.41 6.07 17.17
CA LEU A 60 3.75 6.65 17.25
C LEU A 60 4.64 6.15 16.11
N ALA A 61 4.65 4.84 15.85
CA ALA A 61 5.34 4.29 14.67
C ALA A 61 4.77 4.88 13.37
N PHE A 62 3.46 5.05 13.28
CA PHE A 62 2.79 5.67 12.12
C PHE A 62 3.28 7.11 11.83
N GLN A 63 3.47 7.90 12.87
CA GLN A 63 3.89 9.30 12.76
C GLN A 63 5.35 9.44 12.33
N TYR A 64 6.24 8.57 12.82
CA TYR A 64 7.69 8.76 12.75
C TYR A 64 8.43 7.80 11.81
N ILE A 65 7.84 6.64 11.46
CA ILE A 65 8.45 5.66 10.55
C ILE A 65 7.74 5.71 9.20
N GLY A 66 8.45 6.06 8.13
CA GLY A 66 7.83 6.23 6.80
C GLY A 66 7.18 4.96 6.24
N GLU A 67 7.74 3.78 6.56
CA GLU A 67 7.25 2.48 6.07
C GLU A 67 5.89 2.09 6.64
N SER A 68 5.58 2.52 7.87
CA SER A 68 4.32 2.23 8.55
C SER A 68 3.08 2.65 7.75
N ARG A 69 3.18 3.73 6.95
CA ARG A 69 2.09 4.22 6.10
C ARG A 69 1.74 3.24 5.00
N ARG A 70 2.77 2.66 4.37
CA ARG A 70 2.61 1.66 3.31
C ARG A 70 2.11 0.33 3.86
N ILE A 71 2.61 -0.05 5.04
CA ILE A 71 2.06 -1.19 5.79
C ILE A 71 0.56 -0.99 6.03
N LEU A 72 0.15 0.17 6.56
CA LEU A 72 -1.25 0.46 6.81
C LEU A 72 -2.09 0.41 5.53
N GLN A 73 -1.57 0.93 4.40
CA GLN A 73 -2.22 0.82 3.10
C GLN A 73 -2.38 -0.64 2.66
N ALA A 74 -1.34 -1.47 2.78
CA ALA A 74 -1.40 -2.90 2.49
C ALA A 74 -2.43 -3.63 3.37
N LEU A 75 -2.51 -3.30 4.66
CA LEU A 75 -3.50 -3.86 5.57
C LEU A 75 -4.94 -3.47 5.18
N HIS A 76 -5.17 -2.22 4.78
CA HIS A 76 -6.47 -1.78 4.28
C HIS A 76 -6.86 -2.46 2.97
N ILE A 77 -5.91 -2.71 2.08
CA ILE A 77 -6.12 -3.51 0.86
C ILE A 77 -6.59 -4.92 1.26
N ILE A 78 -5.86 -5.59 2.15
CA ILE A 78 -6.20 -6.95 2.65
C ILE A 78 -7.59 -6.98 3.31
N LYS A 79 -7.93 -5.95 4.10
CA LYS A 79 -9.26 -5.81 4.72
C LYS A 79 -10.37 -5.75 3.68
N LEU A 80 -10.19 -4.95 2.63
CA LEU A 80 -11.16 -4.85 1.53
C LEU A 80 -11.25 -6.16 0.76
N GLU A 81 -10.14 -6.76 0.40
CA GLU A 81 -10.10 -8.03 -0.33
C GLU A 81 -10.80 -9.14 0.44
N ARG A 82 -10.56 -9.24 1.76
CA ARG A 82 -11.27 -10.19 2.60
C ARG A 82 -12.78 -9.94 2.65
N LYS A 83 -13.19 -8.67 2.79
CA LYS A 83 -14.62 -8.30 2.83
C LYS A 83 -15.35 -8.65 1.52
N TYR A 84 -14.67 -8.58 0.39
CA TYR A 84 -15.23 -8.81 -0.95
C TYR A 84 -14.74 -10.14 -1.57
N GLU A 85 -14.23 -11.06 -0.75
CA GLU A 85 -13.80 -12.41 -1.15
C GLU A 85 -12.83 -12.43 -2.35
N LYS A 86 -11.91 -11.47 -2.39
CA LYS A 86 -10.82 -11.41 -3.36
C LYS A 86 -9.60 -12.15 -2.85
N ILE A 87 -8.72 -12.52 -3.79
CA ILE A 87 -7.41 -13.08 -3.45
C ILE A 87 -6.65 -12.01 -2.65
N PRO A 88 -6.20 -12.31 -1.42
CA PRO A 88 -5.49 -11.35 -0.58
C PRO A 88 -4.18 -10.88 -1.21
N PHE A 89 -3.86 -9.60 -1.04
CA PHE A 89 -2.62 -9.00 -1.50
C PHE A 89 -1.39 -9.62 -0.85
N SER A 90 -1.55 -10.16 0.36
CA SER A 90 -0.53 -10.93 1.08
C SER A 90 -0.25 -12.32 0.51
N ILE A 91 -0.97 -12.76 -0.54
CA ILE A 91 -0.72 -14.10 -1.09
C ILE A 91 0.72 -14.23 -1.58
N HIS A 92 1.35 -15.35 -1.21
CA HIS A 92 2.77 -15.65 -1.43
C HIS A 92 3.76 -14.74 -0.68
N CYS A 93 3.31 -14.00 0.33
CA CYS A 93 4.18 -13.28 1.26
C CYS A 93 4.16 -13.99 2.62
N ASN A 94 5.32 -14.34 3.14
CA ASN A 94 5.53 -14.96 4.45
C ASN A 94 6.14 -13.98 5.45
N THR A 95 6.70 -12.87 4.97
CA THR A 95 7.36 -11.84 5.78
C THR A 95 6.88 -10.45 5.43
N MET A 96 7.03 -9.52 6.37
CA MET A 96 6.76 -8.10 6.17
C MET A 96 7.60 -7.52 5.02
N GLU A 97 8.84 -7.97 4.87
CA GLU A 97 9.74 -7.57 3.80
C GLU A 97 9.18 -7.96 2.42
N GLU A 98 8.74 -9.21 2.25
CA GLU A 98 8.13 -9.69 1.00
C GLU A 98 6.83 -8.93 0.68
N LEU A 99 5.99 -8.66 1.69
CA LEU A 99 4.76 -7.88 1.53
C LEU A 99 5.06 -6.45 1.05
N MET A 100 6.08 -5.83 1.67
CA MET A 100 6.52 -4.49 1.34
C MET A 100 7.20 -4.40 -0.02
N GLU A 101 8.02 -5.38 -0.39
CA GLU A 101 8.61 -5.49 -1.71
C GLU A 101 7.51 -5.59 -2.77
N LYS A 102 6.53 -6.47 -2.57
CA LYS A 102 5.38 -6.60 -3.48
C LYS A 102 4.61 -5.28 -3.62
N TYR A 103 4.40 -4.57 -2.52
CA TYR A 103 3.77 -3.24 -2.52
C TYR A 103 4.59 -2.23 -3.35
N LEU A 104 5.89 -2.14 -3.09
CA LEU A 104 6.78 -1.20 -3.76
C LEU A 104 6.93 -1.51 -5.26
N LEU A 105 7.12 -2.78 -5.64
CA LEU A 105 7.20 -3.20 -7.03
C LEU A 105 5.91 -2.87 -7.79
N THR A 106 4.75 -3.09 -7.15
CA THR A 106 3.46 -2.70 -7.71
C THR A 106 3.37 -1.18 -7.91
N LEU A 107 3.73 -0.40 -6.89
CA LEU A 107 3.75 1.07 -6.99
C LEU A 107 4.68 1.55 -8.11
N PHE A 108 5.88 0.99 -8.22
CA PHE A 108 6.84 1.37 -9.26
C PHE A 108 6.36 0.97 -10.66
N ALA A 109 5.74 -0.19 -10.82
CA ALA A 109 5.15 -0.60 -12.09
C ALA A 109 4.05 0.38 -12.52
N LEU A 110 3.15 0.76 -11.60
CA LEU A 110 2.10 1.74 -11.87
C LEU A 110 2.67 3.12 -12.22
N ARG A 111 3.72 3.57 -11.53
CA ARG A 111 4.43 4.83 -11.87
C ARG A 111 5.09 4.77 -13.24
N ARG A 112 5.66 3.64 -13.64
CA ARG A 112 6.24 3.46 -14.98
C ARG A 112 5.18 3.53 -16.07
N LEU A 113 3.99 3.00 -15.82
CA LEU A 113 2.84 3.18 -16.72
C LEU A 113 2.41 4.65 -16.83
N GLN A 114 2.40 5.38 -15.71
CA GLN A 114 1.99 6.77 -15.67
C GLN A 114 3.01 7.70 -16.36
N PHE A 115 4.28 7.60 -15.99
CA PHE A 115 5.33 8.53 -16.44
C PHE A 115 6.00 8.11 -17.75
N GLN A 116 5.86 6.85 -18.15
CA GLN A 116 6.41 6.28 -19.39
C GLN A 116 7.87 6.71 -19.67
N PRO A 117 8.82 6.45 -18.76
CA PRO A 117 10.19 6.96 -18.89
C PRO A 117 10.94 6.36 -20.09
N SER A 118 10.55 5.15 -20.54
CA SER A 118 11.01 4.51 -21.76
C SER A 118 10.06 3.36 -22.14
N GLU A 119 10.08 2.94 -23.41
CA GLU A 119 9.30 1.77 -23.86
C GLU A 119 9.69 0.49 -23.11
N SER A 120 10.98 0.29 -22.84
CA SER A 120 11.47 -0.86 -22.06
C SER A 120 10.90 -0.88 -20.64
N ALA A 121 10.90 0.26 -19.96
CA ALA A 121 10.38 0.37 -18.60
C ALA A 121 8.85 0.13 -18.54
N VAL A 122 8.11 0.58 -19.56
CA VAL A 122 6.67 0.30 -19.69
C VAL A 122 6.44 -1.18 -19.96
N SER A 123 7.20 -1.80 -20.85
CA SER A 123 7.12 -3.24 -21.15
C SER A 123 7.37 -4.09 -19.89
N ASP A 124 8.40 -3.76 -19.11
CA ASP A 124 8.71 -4.45 -17.85
C ASP A 124 7.57 -4.30 -16.82
N ALA A 125 6.97 -3.11 -16.74
CA ALA A 125 5.85 -2.84 -15.84
C ALA A 125 4.60 -3.63 -16.25
N VAL A 126 4.27 -3.65 -17.55
CA VAL A 126 3.17 -4.46 -18.10
C VAL A 126 3.39 -5.94 -17.84
N TYR A 127 4.62 -6.43 -18.07
CA TYR A 127 4.97 -7.82 -17.79
C TYR A 127 4.76 -8.15 -16.32
N PHE A 128 5.36 -7.37 -15.40
CA PHE A 128 5.20 -7.56 -13.96
C PHE A 128 3.72 -7.56 -13.52
N LEU A 129 2.93 -6.58 -13.94
CA LEU A 129 1.52 -6.46 -13.56
C LEU A 129 0.67 -7.60 -14.16
N SER A 130 0.98 -8.07 -15.36
CA SER A 130 0.27 -9.19 -15.98
C SER A 130 0.48 -10.53 -15.26
N GLN A 131 1.65 -10.71 -14.63
CA GLN A 131 1.97 -11.91 -13.85
C GLN A 131 1.38 -11.85 -12.43
N ASN A 132 1.18 -10.65 -11.89
CA ASN A 132 0.66 -10.44 -10.55
C ASN A 132 -0.85 -10.18 -10.58
N LYS A 133 -1.64 -11.18 -10.13
CA LYS A 133 -3.11 -11.11 -10.05
C LYS A 133 -3.58 -10.20 -8.91
N LEU A 134 -3.40 -8.91 -9.08
CA LEU A 134 -3.82 -7.89 -8.12
C LEU A 134 -5.33 -7.66 -8.19
N SER A 135 -5.95 -7.45 -7.03
CA SER A 135 -7.36 -7.08 -6.96
C SER A 135 -7.58 -5.63 -7.41
N VAL A 136 -8.83 -5.30 -7.74
CA VAL A 136 -9.26 -3.93 -8.01
C VAL A 136 -8.95 -2.98 -6.84
N PHE A 137 -9.06 -3.47 -5.60
CA PHE A 137 -8.78 -2.69 -4.39
C PHE A 137 -7.30 -2.36 -4.23
N ALA A 138 -6.42 -3.32 -4.52
CA ALA A 138 -4.97 -3.10 -4.49
C ALA A 138 -4.56 -2.02 -5.49
N ILE A 139 -5.01 -2.14 -6.74
CA ILE A 139 -4.71 -1.17 -7.80
C ILE A 139 -5.27 0.22 -7.44
N TYR A 140 -6.54 0.30 -7.05
CA TYR A 140 -7.16 1.58 -6.72
C TYR A 140 -6.50 2.26 -5.51
N THR A 141 -6.20 1.50 -4.45
CA THR A 141 -5.60 2.07 -3.23
C THR A 141 -4.21 2.61 -3.50
N ILE A 142 -3.38 1.86 -4.23
CA ILE A 142 -2.00 2.27 -4.56
C ILE A 142 -2.00 3.47 -5.50
N THR A 143 -2.87 3.48 -6.52
CA THR A 143 -2.97 4.61 -7.47
C THR A 143 -3.50 5.90 -6.83
N GLN A 144 -4.34 5.84 -5.79
CA GLN A 144 -4.89 7.05 -5.15
C GLN A 144 -4.02 7.62 -4.04
N ARG A 145 -3.22 6.81 -3.35
CA ARG A 145 -2.58 7.22 -2.09
C ARG A 145 -1.11 7.61 -2.21
N ASP A 146 -0.39 7.14 -3.23
CA ASP A 146 1.08 7.25 -3.29
C ASP A 146 1.61 8.19 -4.39
N LEU A 147 1.01 9.39 -4.47
CA LEU A 147 1.46 10.48 -5.37
C LEU A 147 1.41 10.12 -6.86
N ILE A 148 0.63 9.10 -7.23
CA ILE A 148 0.18 8.94 -8.61
C ILE A 148 -0.95 9.96 -8.80
N ILE A 149 -0.88 10.75 -9.87
CA ILE A 149 -1.99 11.60 -10.32
C ILE A 149 -2.59 10.84 -11.50
N PRO A 150 -3.50 9.89 -11.23
CA PRO A 150 -3.97 9.01 -12.28
C PRO A 150 -4.81 9.81 -13.27
N ASP A 151 -4.60 9.54 -14.55
CA ASP A 151 -5.38 10.06 -15.66
C ASP A 151 -6.15 8.92 -16.36
N SER A 152 -6.98 9.29 -17.33
CA SER A 152 -7.76 8.31 -18.09
C SER A 152 -6.87 7.30 -18.82
N VAL A 153 -5.70 7.73 -19.30
CA VAL A 153 -4.75 6.88 -20.04
C VAL A 153 -4.21 5.77 -19.13
N LEU A 154 -3.79 6.10 -17.91
CA LEU A 154 -3.33 5.12 -16.94
C LEU A 154 -4.43 4.10 -16.61
N TYR A 155 -5.68 4.55 -16.44
CA TYR A 155 -6.79 3.65 -16.13
C TYR A 155 -7.16 2.72 -17.28
N GLU A 156 -7.12 3.21 -18.52
CA GLU A 156 -7.32 2.39 -19.73
C GLU A 156 -6.24 1.32 -19.85
N GLU A 157 -4.98 1.67 -19.59
CA GLU A 157 -3.86 0.72 -19.60
C GLU A 157 -3.99 -0.34 -18.50
N ILE A 158 -4.35 0.05 -17.28
CA ILE A 158 -4.63 -0.88 -16.19
C ILE A 158 -5.76 -1.85 -16.58
N LEU A 159 -6.86 -1.32 -17.14
CA LEU A 159 -7.97 -2.15 -17.62
C LEU A 159 -7.49 -3.12 -18.70
N ARG A 160 -6.69 -2.67 -19.66
CA ARG A 160 -6.11 -3.51 -20.72
C ARG A 160 -5.30 -4.68 -20.13
N ILE A 161 -4.43 -4.41 -19.16
CA ILE A 161 -3.59 -5.42 -18.48
C ILE A 161 -4.46 -6.43 -17.73
N TYR A 162 -5.41 -5.95 -16.94
CA TYR A 162 -6.22 -6.81 -16.06
C TYR A 162 -7.48 -7.39 -16.71
N THR A 163 -7.74 -7.10 -17.99
CA THR A 163 -8.98 -7.54 -18.69
C THR A 163 -9.22 -9.05 -18.63
N LYS A 164 -8.16 -9.86 -18.63
CA LYS A 164 -8.26 -11.33 -18.57
C LYS A 164 -8.33 -11.89 -17.14
N VAL A 165 -7.95 -11.11 -16.14
CA VAL A 165 -7.87 -11.53 -14.73
C VAL A 165 -9.10 -11.08 -13.97
N TRP A 166 -9.60 -9.88 -14.24
CA TRP A 166 -10.74 -9.29 -13.56
C TRP A 166 -12.06 -9.78 -14.15
N THR A 167 -13.00 -10.07 -13.25
CA THR A 167 -14.39 -10.38 -13.62
C THR A 167 -15.07 -9.13 -14.19
N THR A 168 -16.24 -9.30 -14.79
CA THR A 168 -17.07 -8.15 -15.24
C THR A 168 -17.37 -7.20 -14.07
N ALA A 169 -17.72 -7.75 -12.90
CA ALA A 169 -17.99 -6.97 -11.70
C ALA A 169 -16.76 -6.18 -11.22
N ASP A 170 -15.56 -6.74 -11.30
CA ASP A 170 -14.32 -6.04 -10.95
C ASP A 170 -14.04 -4.85 -11.89
N LYS A 171 -14.29 -5.03 -13.20
CA LYS A 171 -14.12 -3.97 -14.20
C LYS A 171 -15.12 -2.85 -13.99
N GLU A 172 -16.38 -3.18 -13.74
CA GLU A 172 -17.43 -2.21 -13.43
C GLU A 172 -17.12 -1.45 -12.15
N MET A 173 -16.66 -2.15 -11.11
CA MET A 173 -16.22 -1.55 -9.85
C MET A 173 -15.05 -0.59 -10.07
N PHE A 174 -14.01 -1.02 -10.82
CA PHE A 174 -12.87 -0.18 -11.16
C PHE A 174 -13.31 1.09 -11.89
N LEU A 175 -14.15 0.95 -12.91
CA LEU A 175 -14.70 2.08 -13.66
C LEU A 175 -15.54 3.02 -12.77
N SER A 176 -16.29 2.48 -11.80
CA SER A 176 -17.06 3.31 -10.87
C SER A 176 -16.17 4.17 -9.97
N PHE A 177 -14.98 3.65 -9.61
CA PHE A 177 -14.00 4.38 -8.80
C PHE A 177 -13.21 5.41 -9.61
N THR A 178 -13.10 5.24 -10.93
CA THR A 178 -12.24 6.06 -11.80
C THR A 178 -13.00 7.03 -12.70
N LYS A 179 -14.32 6.84 -12.90
CA LYS A 179 -15.19 7.75 -13.68
C LYS A 179 -15.51 9.08 -13.00
N THR A 180 -15.10 9.28 -11.74
CA THR A 180 -15.37 10.50 -10.99
C THR A 180 -14.09 11.33 -10.84
N LYS A 181 -13.71 12.07 -11.88
CA LYS A 181 -12.94 13.33 -11.82
C LYS A 181 -12.80 13.94 -13.22
#